data_AF-A0A2S6IDB1-F1
#
_entry.id   AF-A0A2S6IDB1-F1
#
_cell.length_a   1.000
_cell.length_b   1.000
_cell.length_c   1.000
_cell.angle_alpha   90.00
_cell.angle_beta   90.00
_cell.angle_gamma   90.00
#
_symmetry.space_group_name_H-M   'P 1'
#
loop_
_entity.id
_entity.type
_entity.pdbx_description
1 polymer ?
#
loop_
_entity_poly.entity_id
_entity_poly.type
_entity_poly.pdbx_seq_one_letter_code
_entity_poly.pdbx_strand_id
1 'polypeptide(L)'
;MTKPSPRPSPVGWLLVTFVLIGAGLLLLVPPFVQAMAPEDFRSRQDLPQCPAVTVPQGATTSESSWDCLLDADAHRRGAEVEVVTPTAEGDPITSYYRRLPGRPGLEVFISSSQDTFGSGGWEHVWCPEATSPDDLGACRPA
;
A
#
# COMPACT_ATOMS: atom_id res chain seq x y z
N MET A 1 -64.83 24.84 36.51
CA MET A 1 -64.56 23.77 37.49
C MET A 1 -63.35 22.99 36.98
N THR A 2 -62.17 23.33 37.49
CA THR A 2 -60.87 22.91 36.94
C THR A 2 -60.30 21.77 37.79
N LYS A 3 -59.99 20.64 37.15
CA LYS A 3 -59.49 19.40 37.77
C LYS A 3 -58.07 19.62 38.35
N PRO A 4 -57.75 19.20 39.58
CA PRO A 4 -56.40 19.32 40.11
C PRO A 4 -55.48 18.26 39.51
N SER A 5 -54.26 18.68 39.16
CA SER A 5 -53.20 17.84 38.61
C SER A 5 -52.42 17.13 39.74
N PRO A 6 -52.07 15.84 39.61
CA PRO A 6 -51.33 15.13 40.65
C PRO A 6 -49.85 15.53 40.65
N ARG A 7 -49.28 15.71 41.86
CA ARG A 7 -47.83 15.90 42.07
C ARG A 7 -47.14 14.53 42.09
N PRO A 8 -46.01 14.35 41.38
CA PRO A 8 -45.21 13.14 41.51
C PRO A 8 -44.45 13.11 42.85
N SER A 9 -44.45 11.94 43.50
CA SER A 9 -43.72 11.66 44.75
C SER A 9 -42.24 11.33 44.48
N PRO A 10 -41.30 11.68 45.38
CA PRO A 10 -39.85 11.61 45.12
C PRO A 10 -39.18 10.25 45.48
N VAL A 11 -39.92 9.14 45.53
CA VAL A 11 -39.44 7.88 46.18
C VAL A 11 -39.19 6.76 45.16
N GLY A 12 -38.62 7.06 44.00
CA GLY A 12 -38.47 6.07 42.91
C GLY A 12 -37.18 6.14 42.09
N TRP A 13 -36.11 6.75 42.62
CA TRP A 13 -34.84 6.94 41.90
C TRP A 13 -33.64 6.26 42.57
N LEU A 14 -33.87 5.15 43.26
CA LEU A 14 -32.81 4.27 43.75
C LEU A 14 -33.10 2.88 43.17
N LEU A 15 -32.44 2.57 42.05
CA LEU A 15 -32.20 1.25 41.41
C LEU A 15 -32.22 1.35 39.86
N VAL A 16 -31.47 2.29 39.27
CA VAL A 16 -30.98 2.16 37.88
C VAL A 16 -29.54 2.70 37.82
N THR A 17 -28.66 2.10 38.62
CA THR A 17 -27.22 2.20 38.47
C THR A 17 -26.74 0.81 38.09
N PHE A 18 -26.01 0.69 36.98
CA PHE A 18 -25.48 -0.53 36.33
C PHE A 18 -26.25 -1.10 35.13
N VAL A 19 -26.55 -0.28 34.13
CA VAL A 19 -26.54 -0.76 32.73
C VAL A 19 -25.87 0.34 31.89
N LEU A 20 -24.84 -0.02 31.11
CA LEU A 20 -24.14 0.80 30.10
C LEU A 20 -22.93 1.68 30.53
N ILE A 21 -22.10 1.25 31.48
CA ILE A 21 -20.65 1.60 31.46
C ILE A 21 -19.91 0.39 30.88
N GLY A 22 -20.21 0.09 29.63
CA GLY A 22 -19.63 -1.03 28.87
C GLY A 22 -19.57 -0.70 27.39
N ALA A 23 -19.44 0.58 27.04
CA ALA A 23 -19.47 1.09 25.67
C ALA A 23 -18.35 2.10 25.41
N GLY A 24 -17.21 1.96 26.10
CA GLY A 24 -16.14 2.95 26.03
C GLY A 24 -14.78 2.40 26.37
N LEU A 25 -14.28 1.40 25.63
CA LEU A 25 -12.83 1.18 25.47
C LEU A 25 -12.46 0.09 24.43
N LEU A 26 -13.18 -0.06 23.32
CA LEU A 26 -12.84 -1.11 22.34
C LEU A 26 -12.97 -0.67 20.88
N LEU A 27 -12.57 0.57 20.55
CA LEU A 27 -12.35 1.01 19.15
C LEU A 27 -11.18 2.01 19.05
N LEU A 28 -10.07 1.71 19.71
CA LEU A 28 -8.76 2.32 19.39
C LEU A 28 -7.78 1.20 19.04
N VAL A 29 -8.18 0.31 18.13
CA VAL A 29 -7.18 -0.45 17.38
C VAL A 29 -6.82 0.48 16.22
N PRO A 30 -5.64 1.12 16.19
CA PRO A 30 -5.21 1.72 14.94
C PRO A 30 -5.15 0.56 13.94
N PRO A 31 -5.93 0.56 12.85
CA PRO A 31 -5.49 -0.22 11.70
C PRO A 31 -4.20 0.46 11.23
N PHE A 32 -3.44 -0.16 10.34
CA PHE A 32 -2.29 0.49 9.70
C PHE A 32 -1.03 0.55 10.57
N VAL A 33 -0.57 -0.61 11.07
CA VAL A 33 0.89 -0.80 11.11
C VAL A 33 1.30 -1.07 9.66
N GLN A 34 1.49 -0.01 8.87
CA GLN A 34 2.10 -0.15 7.55
C GLN A 34 3.51 -0.70 7.74
N ALA A 35 3.89 -1.72 6.97
CA ALA A 35 5.26 -2.23 7.03
C ALA A 35 6.21 -1.12 6.58
N MET A 36 7.05 -0.67 7.51
CA MET A 36 8.14 0.24 7.20
C MET A 36 9.00 -0.37 6.10
N ALA A 37 9.40 0.45 5.13
CA ALA A 37 10.28 0.00 4.07
C ALA A 37 11.57 -0.62 4.66
N PRO A 38 12.01 -1.78 4.13
CA PRO A 38 13.20 -2.45 4.60
C PRO A 38 14.47 -1.61 4.33
N GLU A 39 15.57 -1.95 5.02
CA GLU A 39 16.81 -1.17 4.94
C GLU A 39 17.39 -1.15 3.53
N ASP A 40 17.40 -2.28 2.84
CA ASP A 40 17.81 -2.42 1.45
C ASP A 40 17.08 -1.43 0.51
N PHE A 41 15.78 -1.21 0.71
CA PHE A 41 15.04 -0.18 -0.01
C PHE A 41 15.45 1.22 0.43
N ARG A 42 15.50 1.48 1.75
CA ARG A 42 15.77 2.84 2.28
C ARG A 42 17.19 3.33 1.97
N SER A 43 18.17 2.43 1.91
CA SER A 43 19.57 2.72 1.64
C SER A 43 19.97 2.41 0.18
N ARG A 44 19.00 2.15 -0.70
CA ARG A 44 19.29 1.84 -2.11
C ARG A 44 19.95 3.02 -2.80
N GLN A 45 20.69 2.71 -3.86
CA GLN A 45 21.24 3.75 -4.74
C GLN A 45 20.08 4.58 -5.35
N ASP A 46 20.17 5.90 -5.25
CA ASP A 46 19.29 6.80 -5.98
C ASP A 46 19.56 6.72 -7.49
N LEU A 47 18.49 6.55 -8.27
CA LEU A 47 18.52 6.51 -9.73
C LEU A 47 17.67 7.64 -10.31
N PRO A 48 17.94 8.08 -11.56
CA PRO A 48 17.03 8.94 -12.30
C PRO A 48 15.60 8.38 -12.28
N GLN A 49 14.64 9.25 -11.96
CA GLN A 49 13.24 8.84 -11.82
C GLN A 49 12.50 9.01 -13.14
N CYS A 50 11.87 7.92 -13.58
CA CYS A 50 10.85 7.91 -14.59
C CYS A 50 9.55 8.54 -14.07
N PRO A 51 8.64 8.99 -14.96
CA PRO A 51 7.28 9.33 -14.56
C PRO A 51 6.61 8.13 -13.88
N ALA A 52 6.04 8.34 -12.70
CA ALA A 52 5.26 7.32 -12.01
C ALA A 52 4.00 6.97 -12.82
N VAL A 53 3.54 5.73 -12.68
CA VAL A 53 2.43 5.19 -13.46
C VAL A 53 1.45 4.48 -12.55
N THR A 54 0.17 4.73 -12.79
CA THR A 54 -0.92 4.01 -12.13
C THR A 54 -1.61 3.14 -13.15
N VAL A 55 -1.66 1.84 -12.90
CA VAL A 55 -2.30 0.85 -13.76
C VAL A 55 -3.67 0.54 -13.19
N PRO A 56 -4.78 0.81 -13.91
CA PRO A 56 -6.10 0.40 -13.45
C PRO A 56 -6.19 -1.13 -13.30
N GLN A 57 -7.08 -1.59 -12.43
CA GLN A 57 -7.33 -3.02 -12.26
C GLN A 57 -7.68 -3.69 -13.60
N GLY A 58 -7.01 -4.80 -13.91
CA GLY A 58 -7.25 -5.58 -15.13
C GLY A 58 -6.80 -4.91 -16.42
N ALA A 59 -6.11 -3.77 -16.34
CA ALA A 59 -5.46 -3.14 -17.49
C ALA A 59 -3.99 -3.55 -17.57
N THR A 60 -3.45 -3.51 -18.79
CA THR A 60 -2.01 -3.50 -19.02
C THR A 60 -1.57 -2.07 -19.30
N THR A 61 -0.37 -1.73 -18.88
CA THR A 61 0.26 -0.47 -19.28
C THR A 61 0.62 -0.45 -20.75
N SER A 62 0.66 0.75 -21.34
CA SER A 62 1.26 0.93 -22.65
C SER A 62 2.78 0.83 -22.51
N GLU A 63 3.47 0.20 -23.47
CA GLU A 63 4.94 0.18 -23.54
C GLU A 63 5.54 1.58 -23.35
N SER A 64 4.91 2.61 -23.94
CA SER A 64 5.31 4.01 -23.81
C SER A 64 5.36 4.54 -22.38
N SER A 65 4.65 3.91 -21.44
CA SER A 65 4.64 4.31 -20.03
C SER A 65 5.95 3.98 -19.31
N TRP A 66 6.75 3.06 -19.88
CA TRP A 66 8.01 2.59 -19.33
C TRP A 66 9.22 2.83 -20.23
N ASP A 67 9.07 3.54 -21.35
CA ASP A 67 10.16 3.79 -22.32
C ASP A 67 11.40 4.40 -21.65
N CYS A 68 11.20 5.29 -20.68
CA CYS A 68 12.30 5.89 -19.91
C CYS A 68 13.12 4.86 -19.12
N LEU A 69 12.55 3.70 -18.77
CA LEU A 69 13.24 2.61 -18.05
C LEU A 69 14.05 1.73 -19.03
N LEU A 70 13.71 1.78 -20.31
CA LEU A 70 14.21 0.90 -21.36
C LEU A 70 15.14 1.61 -22.35
N ASP A 71 15.19 2.94 -22.32
CA ASP A 71 16.01 3.71 -23.24
C ASP A 71 17.53 3.50 -23.04
N ALA A 72 18.30 3.99 -24.00
CA ALA A 72 19.76 3.85 -23.99
C ALA A 72 20.43 4.60 -22.83
N ASP A 73 19.78 5.61 -22.27
CA ASP A 73 20.31 6.38 -21.16
C ASP A 73 20.08 5.67 -19.82
N ALA A 74 18.91 5.06 -19.61
CA ALA A 74 18.65 4.16 -18.50
C ALA A 74 19.64 3.00 -18.45
N HIS A 75 20.04 2.46 -19.61
CA HIS A 75 21.09 1.42 -19.66
C HIS A 75 22.46 1.91 -19.13
N ARG A 76 22.78 3.19 -19.30
CA ARG A 76 24.07 3.78 -18.89
C ARG A 76 24.05 4.33 -17.48
N ARG A 77 22.97 5.00 -17.08
CA ARG A 77 22.86 5.77 -15.82
C ARG A 77 21.91 5.15 -14.81
N GLY A 78 21.20 4.10 -15.22
CA GLY A 78 20.09 3.54 -14.47
C GLY A 78 18.83 4.39 -14.57
N ALA A 79 17.72 3.80 -14.19
CA ALA A 79 16.43 4.46 -14.05
C ALA A 79 15.58 3.69 -13.03
N GLU A 80 14.70 4.39 -12.33
CA GLU A 80 13.68 3.80 -11.47
C GLU A 80 12.31 4.32 -11.88
N VAL A 81 11.32 3.44 -11.88
CA VAL A 81 9.92 3.82 -12.04
C VAL A 81 9.06 3.24 -10.93
N GLU A 82 8.17 4.07 -10.40
CA GLU A 82 7.12 3.68 -9.46
C GLU A 82 5.85 3.31 -10.21
N VAL A 83 5.28 2.17 -9.83
CA VAL A 83 4.09 1.57 -10.45
C VAL A 83 3.09 1.24 -9.38
N VAL A 84 1.90 1.79 -9.50
CA VAL A 84 0.81 1.51 -8.56
C VAL A 84 -0.28 0.72 -9.27
N THR A 85 -0.58 -0.46 -8.76
CA THR A 85 -1.65 -1.32 -9.26
C THR A 85 -2.59 -1.65 -8.10
N PRO A 86 -3.92 -1.45 -8.24
CA PRO A 86 -4.86 -1.82 -7.21
C PRO A 86 -5.07 -3.36 -7.17
N THR A 87 -5.29 -3.88 -5.97
CA THR A 87 -5.81 -5.24 -5.75
C THR A 87 -7.26 -5.36 -6.22
N ALA A 88 -7.87 -6.53 -6.04
CA ALA A 88 -9.29 -6.72 -6.32
C ALA A 88 -10.21 -5.92 -5.39
N GLU A 89 -9.74 -5.68 -4.18
CA GLU A 89 -10.41 -4.93 -3.12
C GLU A 89 -10.16 -3.41 -3.25
N GLY A 90 -9.22 -3.01 -4.12
CA GLY A 90 -8.89 -1.62 -4.41
C GLY A 90 -7.68 -1.07 -3.64
N ASP A 91 -7.06 -1.88 -2.79
CA ASP A 91 -5.87 -1.46 -2.05
C ASP A 91 -4.65 -1.39 -2.98
N PRO A 92 -3.72 -0.43 -2.80
CA PRO A 92 -2.60 -0.28 -3.71
C PRO A 92 -1.46 -1.26 -3.40
N ILE A 93 -0.94 -1.88 -4.45
CA ILE A 93 0.40 -2.48 -4.47
C ILE A 93 1.31 -1.51 -5.22
N THR A 94 2.43 -1.12 -4.61
CA THR A 94 3.44 -0.25 -5.22
C THR A 94 4.68 -1.07 -5.57
N SER A 95 5.01 -1.14 -6.85
CA SER A 95 6.24 -1.76 -7.36
C SER A 95 7.22 -0.69 -7.83
N TYR A 96 8.48 -0.83 -7.45
CA TYR A 96 9.59 0.00 -7.92
C TYR A 96 10.47 -0.83 -8.84
N TYR A 97 10.37 -0.61 -10.15
CA TYR A 97 11.22 -1.29 -11.13
C TYR A 97 12.46 -0.45 -11.39
N ARG A 98 13.62 -1.08 -11.23
CA ARG A 98 14.92 -0.42 -11.26
C ARG A 98 15.80 -1.06 -12.33
N ARG A 99 16.13 -0.27 -13.35
CA ARG A 99 17.23 -0.58 -14.26
C ARG A 99 18.52 -0.10 -13.64
N LEU A 100 19.44 -1.02 -13.40
CA LEU A 100 20.72 -0.68 -12.79
C LEU A 100 21.77 -0.47 -13.90
N PRO A 101 22.67 0.53 -13.76
CA PRO A 101 23.68 0.83 -14.77
C PRO A 101 24.49 -0.41 -15.14
N GLY A 102 24.56 -0.73 -16.44
CA GLY A 102 25.37 -1.84 -16.94
C GLY A 102 24.94 -3.24 -16.50
N ARG A 103 23.75 -3.40 -15.89
CA ARG A 103 23.20 -4.72 -15.51
C ARG A 103 21.99 -5.08 -16.38
N PRO A 104 21.93 -6.31 -16.93
CA PRO A 104 20.74 -6.78 -17.66
C PRO A 104 19.57 -7.00 -16.69
N GLY A 105 18.32 -6.93 -17.16
CA GLY A 105 17.15 -7.23 -16.32
C GLY A 105 16.83 -6.17 -15.26
N LEU A 106 15.82 -6.41 -14.42
CA LEU A 106 15.29 -5.44 -13.45
C LEU A 106 15.52 -5.89 -12.01
N GLU A 107 15.87 -4.95 -11.15
CA GLU A 107 15.67 -5.06 -9.71
C GLU A 107 14.26 -4.54 -9.39
N VAL A 108 13.53 -5.26 -8.54
CA VAL A 108 12.15 -4.91 -8.22
C VAL A 108 11.95 -4.95 -6.72
N PHE A 109 11.44 -3.85 -6.18
CA PHE A 109 10.88 -3.82 -4.82
C PHE A 109 9.36 -3.77 -4.94
N ILE A 110 8.66 -4.65 -4.23
CA ILE A 110 7.20 -4.71 -4.22
C ILE A 110 6.73 -4.41 -2.81
N SER A 111 5.87 -3.40 -2.66
CA SER A 111 5.24 -3.03 -1.40
C SER A 111 3.76 -3.36 -1.44
N SER A 112 3.36 -4.33 -0.62
CA SER A 112 1.95 -4.58 -0.27
C SER A 112 1.62 -3.99 1.11
N SER A 113 2.43 -3.06 1.62
CA SER A 113 2.27 -2.46 2.95
C SER A 113 0.95 -1.72 3.17
N GLN A 114 0.24 -1.39 2.08
CA GLN A 114 -1.07 -0.76 2.07
C GLN A 114 -2.20 -1.71 1.66
N ASP A 115 -1.88 -2.98 1.37
CA ASP A 115 -2.85 -4.04 1.13
C ASP A 115 -3.32 -4.61 2.46
N THR A 116 -4.56 -4.26 2.82
CA THR A 116 -5.17 -4.59 4.12
C THR A 116 -5.41 -6.08 4.27
N PHE A 117 -5.61 -6.79 3.15
CA PHE A 117 -5.98 -8.21 3.14
C PHE A 117 -4.85 -9.12 2.65
N GLY A 118 -3.79 -8.55 2.06
CA GLY A 118 -2.62 -9.27 1.58
C GLY A 118 -1.53 -9.47 2.61
N SER A 119 -0.30 -9.68 2.12
CA SER A 119 0.88 -9.95 2.96
C SER A 119 1.32 -8.76 3.82
N GLY A 120 0.88 -7.54 3.47
CA GLY A 120 1.20 -6.32 4.21
C GLY A 120 2.68 -5.96 4.22
N GLY A 121 3.48 -6.52 3.30
CA GLY A 121 4.93 -6.61 3.43
C GLY A 121 5.71 -5.99 2.27
N TRP A 122 6.98 -6.36 2.21
CA TRP A 122 7.90 -5.98 1.14
C TRP A 122 8.56 -7.22 0.56
N GLU A 123 8.72 -7.22 -0.75
CA GLU A 123 9.51 -8.20 -1.48
C GLU A 123 10.61 -7.50 -2.28
N HIS A 124 11.77 -8.13 -2.37
CA HIS A 124 12.91 -7.66 -3.15
C HIS A 124 13.40 -8.79 -4.04
N VAL A 125 13.28 -8.60 -5.36
CA VAL A 125 13.61 -9.62 -6.35
C VAL A 125 14.47 -9.05 -7.47
N TRP A 126 15.26 -9.94 -8.05
CA TRP A 126 16.04 -9.71 -9.25
C TRP A 126 15.50 -10.55 -10.40
N CYS A 127 15.19 -9.90 -11.51
CA CYS A 127 14.60 -10.48 -12.70
C CYS A 127 15.55 -10.27 -13.91
N PRO A 128 16.54 -11.16 -14.13
CA PRO A 128 17.62 -10.98 -15.10
C PRO A 128 17.14 -10.95 -16.56
N GLU A 129 16.01 -11.58 -16.85
CA GLU A 129 15.42 -11.71 -18.19
C GLU A 129 14.40 -10.61 -18.49
N ALA A 130 14.10 -9.75 -17.50
CA ALA A 130 13.06 -8.75 -17.62
C ALA A 130 13.34 -7.78 -18.77
N THR A 131 12.41 -7.72 -19.71
CA THR A 131 12.42 -6.78 -20.84
C THR A 131 11.57 -5.54 -20.55
N SER A 132 10.59 -5.65 -19.65
CA SER A 132 9.72 -4.56 -19.19
C SER A 132 9.08 -4.90 -17.83
N PRO A 133 8.41 -3.94 -17.16
CA PRO A 133 7.58 -4.24 -15.98
C PRO A 133 6.47 -5.28 -16.21
N ASP A 134 5.97 -5.40 -17.45
CA ASP A 134 4.91 -6.35 -17.82
C ASP A 134 5.47 -7.72 -18.26
N ASP A 135 6.78 -7.85 -18.47
CA ASP A 135 7.48 -9.07 -18.89
C ASP A 135 8.79 -9.24 -18.12
N LEU A 136 8.67 -9.83 -16.92
CA LEU A 136 9.79 -9.98 -15.97
C LEU A 136 10.60 -11.27 -16.15
N GLY A 137 10.07 -12.26 -16.87
CA GLY A 137 10.68 -13.60 -16.95
C GLY A 137 10.82 -14.27 -15.58
N ALA A 138 11.88 -15.07 -15.38
CA ALA A 138 12.13 -15.74 -14.12
C ALA A 138 12.81 -14.80 -13.10
N CYS A 139 12.13 -14.51 -11.99
CA CYS A 139 12.69 -13.73 -10.88
C CYS A 139 13.20 -14.61 -9.74
N ARG A 140 14.15 -14.08 -8.97
CA ARG A 140 14.69 -14.69 -7.75
C ARG A 140 14.83 -13.64 -6.64
N PRO A 141 14.85 -14.03 -5.36
CA PRO A 141 15.24 -13.12 -4.29
C PRO A 141 16.58 -12.45 -4.61
N ALA A 142 16.65 -11.13 -4.42
CA ALA A 142 17.82 -10.30 -4.75
C ALA A 142 18.95 -10.44 -3.73
#